data_AF-A0A378UC71-F1
#
_entry.id   AF-A0A378UC71-F1
#
_cell.length_a   1.000
_cell.length_b   1.000
_cell.length_c   1.000
_cell.angle_alpha   90.00
_cell.angle_beta   90.00
_cell.angle_gamma   90.00
#
_symmetry.space_group_name_H-M   'P 1'
#
loop_
_entity.id
_entity.type
_entity.pdbx_description
1 polymer ?
#
loop_
_entity_poly.entity_id
_entity_poly.type
_entity_poly.pdbx_seq_one_letter_code
_entity_poly.pdbx_strand_id
1 'polypeptide(L)'
;MYRKFSELSQSEQLHFNSLVTFMKETWNERIEVKLDIVKRFNLDIGDPIVMDFLTGVYVPPAPTPMPVGDDLPPPPKPQPRHENPDRIDPPIPIADIFKEPTPPVLDNQAPDVAPVEPTLTAEIENPKKREMTYANSEDLIVVQNRLLHAISHLTLNERRLILFLSPIIRKQLSSNPNNKTFIIRVEDFMEEYGLKGGSCYSELEKTTISIQKKIIEFWNYDNNGKVKSTVRIGWVTKGEYFKNNGSIALQFHDDVIEMLTVFDKSTGNFWSQYQKEWVVNLGTYGIVMLELVLSSFELNLIENKESTKGYYTVEHLREKFDCIDDYPRFSNFKRYVIDKAIEEIHKNTPIQVSYKVNKIGRTVKGLSFSYIDTSIESLQDDCKHDKSNNKTKEKNPFVNFKMSQKQLSLFATKIKKASGQDVEEIIAELSNVHLQAKHVDFLKVLDFVPSAWYSTEEAKEHPTAEQIAKAKADEKARAKAEKEQKQQQLKQDFEKLSSYAEMFVMANLNKVKNTGIEQMYLQQGNYAGIVRAWEHNLLDEKVRKHFAMVDEILAM
;
A
#
# COMPACT_ATOMS: atom_id res chain seq x y z
N MET A 1 0.45 17.76 37.20
CA MET A 1 0.83 17.02 38.41
C MET A 1 0.68 15.55 38.06
N TYR A 2 1.78 14.80 37.98
CA TYR A 2 1.73 13.38 37.64
C TYR A 2 1.21 12.59 38.85
N ARG A 3 0.39 11.58 38.59
CA ARG A 3 -0.28 10.77 39.62
C ARG A 3 0.14 9.32 39.54
N LYS A 4 0.14 8.62 40.67
CA LYS A 4 0.49 7.18 40.72
C LYS A 4 -0.62 6.34 40.11
N PHE A 5 -0.31 5.12 39.67
CA PHE A 5 -1.33 4.22 39.12
C PHE A 5 -2.45 3.91 40.13
N SER A 6 -2.09 3.81 41.41
CA SER A 6 -3.03 3.60 42.53
C SER A 6 -4.02 4.74 42.75
N GLU A 7 -3.75 5.93 42.21
CA GLU A 7 -4.59 7.13 42.36
C GLU A 7 -5.66 7.23 41.25
N LEU A 8 -5.65 6.32 40.27
CA LEU A 8 -6.71 6.20 39.27
C LEU A 8 -8.00 5.63 39.88
N SER A 9 -9.16 6.13 39.44
CA SER A 9 -10.45 5.54 39.79
C SER A 9 -10.58 4.12 39.24
N GLN A 10 -11.49 3.31 39.81
CA GLN A 10 -11.72 1.92 39.36
C GLN A 10 -12.08 1.85 37.85
N SER A 11 -12.84 2.84 37.36
CA SER A 11 -13.19 2.96 35.93
C SER A 11 -11.96 3.29 35.06
N GLU A 12 -11.09 4.19 35.52
CA GLU A 12 -9.85 4.55 34.82
C GLU A 12 -8.86 3.39 34.81
N GLN A 13 -8.73 2.62 35.89
CA GLN A 13 -7.89 1.42 35.95
C GLN A 13 -8.40 0.34 34.98
N LEU A 14 -9.72 0.12 34.91
CA LEU A 14 -10.31 -0.81 33.94
C LEU A 14 -10.07 -0.36 32.50
N HIS A 15 -10.19 0.94 32.22
CA HIS A 15 -9.90 1.50 30.90
C HIS A 15 -8.41 1.36 30.54
N PHE A 16 -7.51 1.67 31.48
CA PHE A 16 -6.08 1.46 31.30
C PHE A 16 -5.78 -0.01 30.99
N ASN A 17 -6.28 -0.93 31.80
CA ASN A 17 -6.09 -2.38 31.62
C ASN A 17 -6.67 -2.89 30.29
N SER A 18 -7.82 -2.35 29.85
CA SER A 18 -8.41 -2.68 28.55
C SER A 18 -7.54 -2.19 27.39
N LEU A 19 -6.95 -0.99 27.51
CA LEU A 19 -6.00 -0.48 26.53
C LEU A 19 -4.71 -1.29 26.50
N VAL A 20 -4.19 -1.72 27.66
CA VAL A 20 -3.02 -2.61 27.73
C VAL A 20 -3.34 -3.95 27.06
N THR A 21 -4.51 -4.51 27.31
CA THR A 21 -4.95 -5.80 26.73
C THR A 21 -5.12 -5.69 25.22
N PHE A 22 -5.82 -4.67 24.75
CA PHE A 22 -5.99 -4.37 23.33
C PHE A 22 -4.65 -4.14 22.62
N MET A 23 -3.73 -3.42 23.26
CA MET A 23 -2.38 -3.19 22.74
C MET A 23 -1.59 -4.49 22.60
N LYS A 24 -1.70 -5.42 23.56
CA LYS A 24 -1.08 -6.75 23.49
C LYS A 24 -1.72 -7.64 22.41
N GLU A 25 -3.05 -7.63 22.31
CA GLU A 25 -3.79 -8.40 21.30
C GLU A 25 -3.53 -7.92 19.86
N THR A 26 -3.31 -6.61 19.68
CA THR A 26 -2.99 -5.99 18.40
C THR A 26 -1.49 -5.90 18.13
N TRP A 27 -0.64 -6.45 19.02
CA TRP A 27 0.82 -6.44 18.92
C TRP A 27 1.44 -5.03 18.76
N ASN A 28 0.80 -4.02 19.33
CA ASN A 28 1.17 -2.62 19.23
C ASN A 28 1.95 -2.10 20.45
N GLU A 29 2.91 -2.87 20.94
CA GLU A 29 3.65 -2.61 22.19
C GLU A 29 4.83 -1.62 22.04
N ARG A 30 4.78 -0.70 21.08
CA ARG A 30 5.83 0.29 20.87
C ARG A 30 5.98 1.21 22.08
N ILE A 31 7.21 1.62 22.40
CA ILE A 31 7.48 2.44 23.58
C ILE A 31 6.77 3.81 23.48
N GLU A 32 6.63 4.34 22.27
CA GLU A 32 5.92 5.59 22.00
C GLU A 32 4.42 5.47 22.33
N VAL A 33 3.79 4.35 21.96
CA VAL A 33 2.37 4.07 22.24
C VAL A 33 2.15 3.86 23.74
N LYS A 34 3.07 3.16 24.41
CA LYS A 34 3.02 2.99 25.86
C LYS A 34 3.17 4.35 26.58
N LEU A 35 4.11 5.18 26.14
CA LEU A 35 4.29 6.53 26.70
C LEU A 35 3.07 7.42 26.45
N ASP A 36 2.37 7.28 25.32
CA ASP A 36 1.13 8.02 25.06
C ASP A 36 -0.02 7.56 25.96
N ILE A 37 -0.11 6.26 26.28
CA ILE A 37 -1.05 5.75 27.30
C ILE A 37 -0.70 6.33 28.69
N VAL A 38 0.58 6.33 29.08
CA VAL A 38 1.04 6.93 30.35
C VAL A 38 0.67 8.42 30.43
N LYS A 39 0.90 9.18 29.35
CA LYS A 39 0.52 10.60 29.25
C LYS A 39 -1.00 10.80 29.32
N ARG A 40 -1.79 9.94 28.66
CA ARG A 40 -3.26 10.03 28.61
C ARG A 40 -3.90 9.92 30.00
N PHE A 41 -3.33 9.09 30.87
CA PHE A 41 -3.79 8.95 32.26
C PHE A 41 -3.05 9.90 33.24
N ASN A 42 -2.09 10.68 32.72
CA ASN A 42 -1.26 11.62 33.45
C ASN A 42 -0.48 10.93 34.59
N LEU A 43 0.09 9.77 34.27
CA LEU A 43 0.76 8.86 35.21
C LEU A 43 2.24 9.22 35.40
N ASP A 44 2.74 9.02 36.62
CA ASP A 44 4.17 9.18 36.95
C ASP A 44 5.00 8.03 36.39
N ILE A 45 6.05 8.34 35.64
CA ILE A 45 6.98 7.36 35.06
C ILE A 45 7.80 6.66 36.15
N GLY A 46 7.98 7.30 37.32
CA GLY A 46 8.66 6.67 38.46
C GLY A 46 7.83 5.61 39.19
N ASP A 47 6.56 5.42 38.83
CA ASP A 47 5.68 4.44 39.46
C ASP A 47 6.04 3.00 39.01
N PRO A 48 6.18 2.02 39.94
CA PRO A 48 6.57 0.65 39.60
C PRO A 48 5.65 -0.03 38.58
N ILE A 49 4.33 0.22 38.64
CA ILE A 49 3.37 -0.38 37.71
C ILE A 49 3.51 0.22 36.31
N VAL A 50 3.78 1.53 36.25
CA VAL A 50 4.04 2.23 34.99
C VAL A 50 5.35 1.76 34.37
N MET A 51 6.39 1.53 35.17
CA MET A 51 7.67 0.97 34.71
C MET A 51 7.53 -0.48 34.24
N ASP A 52 6.80 -1.31 34.96
CA ASP A 52 6.49 -2.68 34.51
C ASP A 52 5.70 -2.66 33.19
N PHE A 53 4.82 -1.68 33.00
CA PHE A 53 4.07 -1.51 31.76
C PHE A 53 4.99 -1.11 30.59
N LEU A 54 5.84 -0.11 30.79
CA LEU A 54 6.80 0.36 29.79
C LEU A 54 7.80 -0.74 29.40
N THR A 55 8.27 -1.53 30.36
CA THR A 55 9.22 -2.64 30.17
C THR A 55 8.55 -3.94 29.68
N GLY A 56 7.22 -4.00 29.64
CA GLY A 56 6.47 -5.16 29.13
C GLY A 56 6.24 -6.29 30.14
N VAL A 57 6.58 -6.08 31.40
CA VAL A 57 6.41 -7.04 32.50
C VAL A 57 5.00 -6.95 33.11
N TYR A 58 4.29 -5.84 32.93
CA TYR A 58 2.96 -5.64 33.51
C TYR A 58 1.91 -6.59 32.92
N VAL A 59 1.19 -7.28 33.80
CA VAL A 59 0.04 -8.13 33.47
C VAL A 59 -1.19 -7.52 34.12
N PRO A 60 -2.21 -7.10 33.34
CA PRO A 60 -3.45 -6.59 33.90
C PRO A 60 -4.12 -7.64 34.79
N PRO A 61 -4.69 -7.26 35.95
CA PRO A 61 -5.46 -8.18 36.78
C PRO A 61 -6.67 -8.71 36.00
N ALA A 62 -6.97 -10.01 36.16
CA ALA A 62 -8.15 -10.61 35.55
C ALA A 62 -9.42 -9.85 35.97
N PRO A 63 -10.36 -9.60 35.06
CA PRO A 63 -11.59 -8.89 35.39
C PRO A 63 -12.32 -9.65 36.51
N THR A 64 -12.50 -9.02 37.66
CA THR A 64 -13.33 -9.57 38.74
C THR A 64 -14.76 -9.69 38.23
N PRO A 65 -15.40 -10.87 38.34
CA PRO A 65 -16.79 -11.02 37.98
C PRO A 65 -17.62 -10.04 38.83
N MET A 66 -18.44 -9.26 38.14
CA MET A 66 -19.38 -8.33 38.78
C MET A 66 -20.24 -9.13 39.79
N PRO A 67 -20.48 -8.62 41.01
CA PRO A 67 -21.45 -9.24 41.88
C PRO A 67 -22.80 -9.22 41.17
N VAL A 68 -23.40 -10.40 41.02
CA VAL A 68 -24.77 -10.58 40.54
C VAL A 68 -25.68 -9.95 41.60
N GLY A 69 -26.04 -8.69 41.37
CA GLY A 69 -27.12 -8.03 42.06
C GLY A 69 -28.42 -8.34 41.33
N ASP A 70 -29.22 -9.21 41.92
CA ASP A 70 -30.65 -9.36 41.62
C ASP A 70 -31.35 -8.01 41.84
N ASP A 71 -31.66 -7.30 40.76
CA ASP A 71 -32.82 -6.40 40.59
C ASP A 71 -32.60 -5.47 39.38
N LEU A 72 -32.69 -6.04 38.18
CA LEU A 72 -33.01 -5.28 36.97
C LEU A 72 -34.29 -5.88 36.36
N PRO A 73 -35.27 -5.06 35.97
CA PRO A 73 -36.50 -5.58 35.38
C PRO A 73 -36.17 -6.31 34.07
N PRO A 74 -36.91 -7.39 33.75
CA PRO A 74 -36.58 -8.22 32.59
C PRO A 74 -36.69 -7.42 31.30
N PRO A 75 -35.85 -7.72 30.28
CA PRO A 75 -35.94 -7.09 28.98
C PRO A 75 -37.32 -7.34 28.35
N PRO A 76 -37.88 -6.39 27.58
CA PRO A 76 -39.16 -6.59 26.92
C PRO A 76 -39.07 -7.78 25.95
N LYS A 77 -40.07 -8.66 26.02
CA LYS A 77 -40.16 -9.86 25.17
C LYS A 77 -40.07 -9.47 23.68
N PRO A 78 -39.38 -10.24 22.84
CA PRO A 78 -39.37 -10.01 21.41
C PRO A 78 -40.79 -10.12 20.84
N GLN A 79 -41.20 -9.11 20.09
CA GLN A 79 -42.45 -9.15 19.32
C GLN A 79 -42.30 -10.17 18.18
N PRO A 80 -43.31 -11.01 17.91
CA PRO A 80 -43.26 -11.96 16.80
C PRO A 80 -43.32 -11.22 15.45
N ARG A 81 -42.38 -11.55 14.55
CA ARG A 81 -42.45 -11.17 13.13
C ARG A 81 -43.39 -12.13 12.40
N HIS A 82 -44.44 -11.55 11.83
CA HIS A 82 -45.24 -11.97 10.67
C HIS A 82 -45.79 -13.41 10.63
N GLU A 83 -47.10 -13.52 10.83
CA GLU A 83 -47.92 -14.60 10.24
C GLU A 83 -48.49 -14.15 8.88
N ASN A 84 -48.29 -15.04 7.89
CA ASN A 84 -49.04 -15.27 6.64
C ASN A 84 -48.76 -14.39 5.39
N PRO A 85 -48.34 -14.99 4.24
CA PRO A 85 -47.94 -14.27 3.03
C PRO A 85 -49.02 -14.11 1.94
N ASP A 86 -50.32 -14.12 2.25
CA ASP A 86 -51.40 -13.96 1.25
C ASP A 86 -52.47 -12.95 1.66
N ARG A 87 -52.11 -11.66 1.70
CA ARG A 87 -53.11 -10.56 1.73
C ARG A 87 -52.66 -9.42 0.82
N ILE A 88 -53.38 -9.24 -0.28
CA ILE A 88 -53.24 -8.10 -1.19
C ILE A 88 -54.11 -6.97 -0.63
N ASP A 89 -53.48 -5.88 -0.18
CA ASP A 89 -54.19 -4.65 0.20
C ASP A 89 -54.40 -3.73 -1.02
N PRO A 90 -55.53 -3.01 -1.12
CA PRO A 90 -55.91 -2.20 -2.28
C PRO A 90 -55.11 -0.87 -2.38
N PRO A 91 -55.06 -0.24 -3.57
CA PRO A 91 -54.23 0.94 -3.81
C PRO A 91 -54.80 2.21 -3.14
N ILE A 92 -53.90 3.02 -2.57
CA ILE A 92 -54.22 4.33 -1.97
C ILE A 92 -54.41 5.38 -3.08
N PRO A 93 -55.45 6.25 -3.03
CA PRO A 93 -55.72 7.27 -4.06
C PRO A 93 -54.71 8.42 -4.11
N ILE A 94 -54.45 8.88 -5.33
CA ILE A 94 -53.58 10.00 -5.70
C ILE A 94 -54.30 11.33 -5.40
N ALA A 95 -54.28 11.81 -4.14
CA ALA A 95 -54.75 13.15 -3.82
C ALA A 95 -53.96 13.87 -2.70
N ASP A 96 -53.09 13.16 -1.96
CA ASP A 96 -52.41 13.73 -0.78
C ASP A 96 -50.92 14.07 -1.00
N ILE A 97 -50.42 14.06 -2.24
CA ILE A 97 -48.98 14.27 -2.53
C ILE A 97 -48.61 15.77 -2.74
N PHE A 98 -49.58 16.69 -2.85
CA PHE A 98 -49.28 18.12 -3.07
C PHE A 98 -50.14 19.04 -2.19
N LYS A 99 -49.60 19.46 -1.03
CA LYS A 99 -49.97 20.71 -0.35
C LYS A 99 -48.72 21.40 0.19
N GLU A 100 -48.47 22.61 -0.29
CA GLU A 100 -47.38 23.52 0.11
C GLU A 100 -47.62 24.11 1.52
N PRO A 101 -46.57 24.41 2.32
CA PRO A 101 -46.71 25.14 3.58
C PRO A 101 -46.64 26.66 3.40
N THR A 102 -47.56 27.36 4.09
CA THR A 102 -47.72 28.82 4.20
C THR A 102 -46.74 29.42 5.24
N PRO A 103 -46.32 30.71 5.14
CA PRO A 103 -45.32 31.31 6.02
C PRO A 103 -45.91 31.92 7.31
N PRO A 104 -45.13 32.11 8.39
CA PRO A 104 -45.64 32.62 9.67
C PRO A 104 -45.60 34.16 9.76
N VAL A 105 -46.59 34.69 10.49
CA VAL A 105 -46.80 36.11 10.83
C VAL A 105 -46.13 36.44 12.17
N LEU A 106 -45.55 37.65 12.27
CA LEU A 106 -44.91 38.25 13.45
C LEU A 106 -45.91 38.55 14.58
N ASP A 107 -45.44 38.50 15.83
CA ASP A 107 -45.87 39.47 16.85
C ASP A 107 -44.72 39.89 17.78
N ASN A 108 -44.82 41.13 18.26
CA ASN A 108 -43.75 42.00 18.75
C ASN A 108 -43.53 41.95 20.27
N GLN A 109 -42.26 42.00 20.72
CA GLN A 109 -41.84 42.78 21.92
C GLN A 109 -40.30 42.98 21.96
N ALA A 110 -39.87 44.24 22.08
CA ALA A 110 -38.49 44.74 22.25
C ALA A 110 -38.26 45.16 23.74
N PRO A 111 -37.08 45.61 24.24
CA PRO A 111 -35.86 46.09 23.54
C PRO A 111 -34.50 45.66 24.17
N ASP A 112 -33.38 45.84 23.46
CA ASP A 112 -32.39 46.92 23.72
C ASP A 112 -31.14 46.79 22.82
N VAL A 113 -30.60 47.94 22.41
CA VAL A 113 -29.53 48.10 21.41
C VAL A 113 -28.24 48.56 22.08
N ALA A 114 -27.10 47.95 21.73
CA ALA A 114 -25.78 48.61 21.68
C ALA A 114 -24.80 47.81 20.76
N PRO A 115 -23.81 48.47 20.13
CA PRO A 115 -23.46 48.26 18.73
C PRO A 115 -22.23 47.37 18.50
N VAL A 116 -22.19 46.66 17.36
CA VAL A 116 -20.99 45.96 16.87
C VAL A 116 -20.49 46.62 15.59
N GLU A 117 -19.22 47.01 15.61
CA GLU A 117 -18.43 47.56 14.51
C GLU A 117 -18.26 46.59 13.32
N PRO A 118 -17.96 47.08 12.11
CA PRO A 118 -17.98 46.27 10.90
C PRO A 118 -16.68 45.47 10.76
N THR A 119 -16.76 44.14 10.78
CA THR A 119 -15.64 43.27 10.39
C THR A 119 -15.91 42.63 9.04
N LEU A 120 -15.29 43.25 8.03
CA LEU A 120 -14.54 42.66 6.91
C LEU A 120 -15.08 41.36 6.28
N THR A 121 -15.55 41.55 5.06
CA THR A 121 -15.67 40.61 3.95
C THR A 121 -14.69 39.43 4.05
N ALA A 122 -15.20 38.23 4.25
CA ALA A 122 -14.42 37.01 4.09
C ALA A 122 -14.07 36.81 2.62
N GLU A 123 -12.76 36.81 2.35
CA GLU A 123 -12.17 36.52 1.05
C GLU A 123 -12.56 35.12 0.58
N ILE A 124 -12.90 35.04 -0.71
CA ILE A 124 -13.11 33.79 -1.46
C ILE A 124 -11.78 33.02 -1.43
N GLU A 125 -11.75 31.88 -0.75
CA GLU A 125 -10.61 30.95 -0.81
C GLU A 125 -10.34 30.55 -2.26
N ASN A 126 -9.19 31.00 -2.78
CA ASN A 126 -8.65 30.52 -4.04
C ASN A 126 -8.49 29.00 -3.99
N PRO A 127 -8.98 28.22 -4.98
CA PRO A 127 -8.81 26.77 -4.97
C PRO A 127 -7.32 26.44 -5.02
N LYS A 128 -6.84 25.70 -4.02
CA LYS A 128 -5.48 25.13 -3.98
C LYS A 128 -5.15 24.54 -5.35
N LYS A 129 -4.08 25.03 -5.98
CA LYS A 129 -3.56 24.52 -7.24
C LYS A 129 -3.28 23.02 -7.07
N ARG A 130 -4.13 22.17 -7.65
CA ARG A 130 -3.97 20.71 -7.63
C ARG A 130 -2.71 20.37 -8.43
N GLU A 131 -1.63 19.96 -7.78
CA GLU A 131 -0.51 19.36 -8.49
C GLU A 131 -0.95 17.99 -9.01
N MET A 132 -1.10 17.88 -10.33
CA MET A 132 -1.63 16.69 -11.00
C MET A 132 -0.49 15.75 -11.40
N THR A 133 -0.12 14.84 -10.51
CA THR A 133 0.90 13.80 -10.79
C THR A 133 0.36 12.81 -11.83
N TYR A 134 1.20 12.32 -12.75
CA TYR A 134 0.85 11.35 -13.82
C TYR A 134 -0.15 11.84 -14.89
N ALA A 135 -0.25 13.15 -15.09
CA ALA A 135 -1.06 13.80 -16.12
C ALA A 135 -0.91 13.22 -17.54
N ASN A 136 0.31 12.83 -17.91
CA ASN A 136 0.66 12.37 -19.26
C ASN A 136 0.76 10.84 -19.41
N SER A 137 0.38 10.09 -18.37
CA SER A 137 0.48 8.62 -18.37
C SER A 137 -0.85 7.99 -18.77
N GLU A 138 -1.02 7.76 -20.07
CA GLU A 138 -2.24 7.19 -20.68
C GLU A 138 -2.33 5.68 -20.51
N ASP A 139 -1.19 4.99 -20.45
CA ASP A 139 -1.12 3.53 -20.28
C ASP A 139 -1.18 3.09 -18.81
N LEU A 140 -1.14 4.04 -17.88
CA LEU A 140 -1.23 3.75 -16.45
C LEU A 140 -2.64 3.99 -15.93
N ILE A 141 -3.12 3.07 -15.11
CA ILE A 141 -4.26 3.29 -14.23
C ILE A 141 -3.69 3.68 -12.87
N VAL A 142 -4.22 4.78 -12.33
CA VAL A 142 -3.81 5.30 -11.01
C VAL A 142 -5.08 5.65 -10.24
N VAL A 143 -5.24 5.08 -9.06
CA VAL A 143 -6.44 5.21 -8.23
C VAL A 143 -6.05 5.28 -6.75
N GLN A 144 -6.67 6.16 -5.97
CA GLN A 144 -6.43 6.21 -4.53
C GLN A 144 -6.94 4.91 -3.85
N ASN A 145 -6.23 4.44 -2.83
CA ASN A 145 -6.55 3.19 -2.12
C ASN A 145 -7.91 3.26 -1.41
N ARG A 146 -8.38 4.45 -0.99
CA ARG A 146 -9.72 4.62 -0.44
C ARG A 146 -10.82 4.27 -1.44
N LEU A 147 -10.57 4.44 -2.74
CA LEU A 147 -11.51 4.12 -3.81
C LEU A 147 -11.68 2.60 -3.99
N LEU A 148 -10.67 1.80 -3.63
CA LEU A 148 -10.70 0.33 -3.74
C LEU A 148 -11.77 -0.31 -2.87
N HIS A 149 -12.18 0.35 -1.78
CA HIS A 149 -13.30 -0.11 -0.96
C HIS A 149 -14.65 0.16 -1.61
N ALA A 150 -14.77 1.19 -2.45
CA ALA A 150 -16.01 1.52 -3.11
C ALA A 150 -16.22 0.75 -4.42
N ILE A 151 -15.13 0.34 -5.07
CA ILE A 151 -15.14 -0.37 -6.36
C ILE A 151 -15.57 -1.85 -6.22
N SER A 152 -15.51 -2.44 -5.02
CA SER A 152 -15.89 -3.85 -4.80
C SER A 152 -17.33 -4.15 -5.20
N HIS A 153 -18.26 -3.25 -4.89
CA HIS A 153 -19.68 -3.39 -5.18
C HIS A 153 -20.06 -3.05 -6.64
N LEU A 154 -19.08 -2.68 -7.48
CA LEU A 154 -19.29 -2.48 -8.90
C LEU A 154 -19.26 -3.82 -9.64
N THR A 155 -20.15 -3.95 -10.62
CA THR A 155 -20.10 -5.02 -11.63
C THR A 155 -18.84 -4.88 -12.48
N LEU A 156 -18.49 -5.92 -13.24
CA LEU A 156 -17.30 -5.90 -14.09
C LEU A 156 -17.25 -4.69 -15.03
N ASN A 157 -18.34 -4.40 -15.74
CA ASN A 157 -18.36 -3.32 -16.72
C ASN A 157 -18.37 -1.93 -16.05
N GLU A 158 -19.02 -1.78 -14.90
CA GLU A 158 -18.96 -0.53 -14.12
C GLU A 158 -17.54 -0.27 -13.61
N ARG A 159 -16.85 -1.30 -13.14
CA ARG A 159 -15.45 -1.18 -12.71
C ARG A 159 -14.55 -0.84 -13.88
N ARG A 160 -14.67 -1.56 -15.00
CA ARG A 160 -13.95 -1.26 -16.25
C ARG A 160 -14.16 0.18 -16.70
N LEU A 161 -15.39 0.71 -16.57
CA LEU A 161 -15.69 2.10 -16.92
C LEU A 161 -14.91 3.09 -16.03
N ILE A 162 -14.88 2.88 -14.71
CA ILE A 162 -14.10 3.73 -13.79
C ILE A 162 -12.60 3.65 -14.08
N LEU A 163 -12.08 2.44 -14.29
CA LEU A 163 -10.66 2.22 -14.59
C LEU A 163 -10.26 2.82 -15.95
N PHE A 164 -11.14 2.73 -16.95
CA PHE A 164 -10.97 3.37 -18.25
C PHE A 164 -10.94 4.90 -18.16
N LEU A 165 -11.78 5.46 -17.29
CA LEU A 165 -11.86 6.90 -17.05
C LEU A 165 -10.66 7.47 -16.29
N SER A 166 -9.98 6.66 -15.49
CA SER A 166 -8.82 7.07 -14.69
C SER A 166 -7.78 7.88 -15.50
N PRO A 167 -7.18 7.37 -16.60
CA PRO A 167 -6.25 8.15 -17.43
C PRO A 167 -6.90 9.31 -18.18
N ILE A 168 -8.15 9.16 -18.65
CA ILE A 168 -8.87 10.20 -19.39
C ILE A 168 -9.10 11.43 -18.52
N ILE A 169 -9.55 11.23 -17.28
CA ILE A 169 -9.83 12.30 -16.34
C ILE A 169 -8.55 13.07 -16.01
N ARG A 170 -7.44 12.37 -15.72
CA ARG A 170 -6.14 13.02 -15.45
C ARG A 170 -5.67 13.88 -16.62
N LYS A 171 -5.73 13.34 -17.84
CA LYS A 171 -5.32 14.05 -19.05
C LYS A 171 -6.17 15.29 -19.30
N GLN A 172 -7.50 15.17 -19.24
CA GLN A 172 -8.40 16.29 -19.50
C GLN A 172 -8.30 17.40 -18.43
N LEU A 173 -8.12 17.04 -17.16
CA LEU A 173 -7.95 18.02 -16.08
C LEU A 173 -6.62 18.77 -16.15
N SER A 174 -5.60 18.17 -16.78
CA SER A 174 -4.34 18.85 -17.03
C SER A 174 -4.50 20.01 -18.02
N SER A 175 -5.46 19.92 -18.94
CA SER A 175 -5.83 21.01 -19.86
C SER A 175 -6.90 21.94 -19.28
N ASN A 176 -7.89 21.40 -18.56
CA ASN A 176 -8.97 22.17 -17.94
C ASN A 176 -9.23 21.68 -16.50
N PRO A 177 -8.57 22.30 -15.48
CA PRO A 177 -8.65 21.86 -14.09
C PRO A 177 -10.05 21.90 -13.47
N ASN A 178 -10.97 22.66 -14.04
CA ASN A 178 -12.34 22.81 -13.56
C ASN A 178 -13.33 21.88 -14.28
N ASN A 179 -12.86 21.01 -15.19
CA ASN A 179 -13.73 20.10 -15.90
C ASN A 179 -14.32 19.05 -14.94
N LYS A 180 -15.65 18.88 -14.98
CA LYS A 180 -16.36 17.84 -14.22
C LYS A 180 -17.06 16.82 -15.10
N THR A 181 -17.09 17.05 -16.41
CA THR A 181 -17.83 16.23 -17.38
C THR A 181 -16.87 15.63 -18.39
N PHE A 182 -16.90 14.31 -18.52
CA PHE A 182 -15.97 13.56 -19.37
C PHE A 182 -16.77 12.79 -20.42
N ILE A 183 -16.40 12.98 -21.68
CA ILE A 183 -17.07 12.36 -22.82
C ILE A 183 -16.25 11.14 -23.24
N ILE A 184 -16.93 10.01 -23.41
CA ILE A 184 -16.35 8.74 -23.84
C ILE A 184 -17.10 8.25 -25.08
N ARG A 185 -16.36 7.79 -26.09
CA ARG A 185 -16.96 7.05 -27.20
C ARG A 185 -17.12 5.58 -26.80
N VAL A 186 -18.28 5.01 -27.10
CA VAL A 186 -18.57 3.61 -26.79
C VAL A 186 -17.58 2.69 -27.53
N GLU A 187 -17.19 3.06 -28.74
CA GLU A 187 -16.21 2.33 -29.56
C GLU A 187 -14.85 2.19 -28.87
N ASP A 188 -14.31 3.26 -28.29
CA ASP A 188 -13.03 3.23 -27.59
C ASP A 188 -13.08 2.27 -26.39
N PHE A 189 -14.18 2.31 -25.62
CA PHE A 189 -14.38 1.40 -24.49
C PHE A 189 -14.51 -0.06 -24.95
N MET A 190 -15.21 -0.31 -26.06
CA MET A 190 -15.36 -1.65 -26.61
C MET A 190 -14.04 -2.22 -27.10
N GLU A 191 -13.27 -1.42 -27.82
CA GLU A 191 -11.96 -1.79 -28.36
C GLU A 191 -11.00 -2.14 -27.23
N GLU A 192 -10.92 -1.30 -26.20
CA GLU A 192 -10.06 -1.51 -25.03
C GLU A 192 -10.34 -2.86 -24.34
N TYR A 193 -11.61 -3.21 -24.13
CA TYR A 193 -12.00 -4.42 -23.40
C TYR A 193 -12.38 -5.60 -24.31
N GLY A 194 -12.10 -5.50 -25.62
CA GLY A 194 -12.38 -6.55 -26.60
C GLY A 194 -13.85 -6.98 -26.66
N LEU A 195 -14.79 -6.07 -26.36
CA LEU A 195 -16.23 -6.35 -26.33
C LEU A 195 -16.78 -6.39 -27.77
N LYS A 196 -17.28 -7.55 -28.22
CA LYS A 196 -17.82 -7.73 -29.57
C LYS A 196 -19.33 -7.89 -29.55
N GLY A 197 -20.04 -7.19 -30.44
CA GLY A 197 -21.46 -7.41 -30.73
C GLY A 197 -22.30 -6.13 -30.88
N GLY A 198 -23.48 -6.26 -31.50
CA GLY A 198 -24.38 -5.12 -31.72
C GLY A 198 -25.09 -4.59 -30.46
N SER A 199 -25.03 -5.30 -29.32
CA SER A 199 -25.68 -4.88 -28.06
C SER A 199 -24.79 -4.01 -27.17
N CYS A 200 -23.54 -3.73 -27.55
CA CYS A 200 -22.58 -3.06 -26.68
C CYS A 200 -22.97 -1.61 -26.32
N TYR A 201 -23.62 -0.88 -27.23
CA TYR A 201 -24.18 0.44 -26.95
C TYR A 201 -25.21 0.38 -25.82
N SER A 202 -26.11 -0.60 -25.88
CA SER A 202 -27.10 -0.84 -24.82
C SER A 202 -26.46 -1.30 -23.52
N GLU A 203 -25.33 -2.00 -23.60
CA GLU A 203 -24.60 -2.48 -22.43
C GLU A 203 -23.93 -1.33 -21.67
N LEU A 204 -23.28 -0.40 -22.38
CA LEU A 204 -22.65 0.75 -21.76
C LEU A 204 -23.68 1.76 -21.24
N GLU A 205 -24.82 1.91 -21.92
CA GLU A 205 -25.97 2.67 -21.43
C GLU A 205 -26.49 2.08 -20.10
N LYS A 206 -26.72 0.77 -20.04
CA LYS A 206 -27.12 0.07 -18.80
C LYS A 206 -26.07 0.21 -17.70
N THR A 207 -24.80 0.07 -18.05
CA THR A 207 -23.67 0.24 -17.12
C THR A 207 -23.68 1.65 -16.52
N THR A 208 -23.93 2.67 -17.33
CA THR A 208 -24.03 4.07 -16.89
C THR A 208 -25.22 4.30 -15.97
N ILE A 209 -26.40 3.75 -16.32
CA ILE A 209 -27.60 3.85 -15.49
C ILE A 209 -27.40 3.12 -14.15
N SER A 210 -26.72 1.98 -14.17
CA SER A 210 -26.45 1.17 -12.98
C SER A 210 -25.46 1.87 -12.04
N ILE A 211 -24.33 2.37 -12.57
CA ILE A 211 -23.31 3.03 -11.73
C ILE A 211 -23.82 4.34 -11.13
N GLN A 212 -24.69 5.07 -11.83
CA GLN A 212 -25.31 6.29 -11.33
C GLN A 212 -26.16 6.06 -10.07
N LYS A 213 -26.70 4.86 -9.88
CA LYS A 213 -27.49 4.49 -8.69
C LYS A 213 -26.62 4.07 -7.51
N LYS A 214 -25.30 3.94 -7.71
CA LYS A 214 -24.36 3.47 -6.69
C LYS A 214 -23.67 4.64 -6.00
N ILE A 215 -23.47 4.46 -4.69
CA ILE A 215 -22.80 5.44 -3.85
C ILE A 215 -21.46 4.91 -3.37
N ILE A 216 -20.54 5.84 -3.13
CA ILE A 216 -19.28 5.66 -2.45
C ILE A 216 -19.50 6.16 -1.03
N GLU A 217 -19.12 5.35 -0.04
CA GLU A 217 -19.14 5.71 1.37
C GLU A 217 -17.72 5.66 1.93
N PHE A 218 -17.29 6.72 2.61
CA PHE A 218 -16.01 6.78 3.31
C PHE A 218 -16.10 7.65 4.55
N TRP A 219 -15.19 7.41 5.50
CA TRP A 219 -15.13 8.12 6.76
C TRP A 219 -14.02 9.16 6.74
N ASN A 220 -14.36 10.37 7.18
CA ASN A 220 -13.38 11.39 7.52
C ASN A 220 -13.03 11.22 8.99
N TYR A 221 -11.74 11.12 9.28
CA TYR A 221 -11.23 11.00 10.64
C TYR A 221 -10.80 12.37 11.15
N ASP A 222 -10.95 12.61 12.45
CA ASP A 222 -10.36 13.76 13.13
C ASP A 222 -8.86 13.54 13.39
N ASN A 223 -8.20 14.58 13.91
CA ASN A 223 -6.78 14.52 14.28
C ASN A 223 -6.46 13.45 15.35
N ASN A 224 -7.48 12.89 16.02
CA ASN A 224 -7.36 11.86 17.05
C ASN A 224 -7.71 10.46 16.51
N GLY A 225 -7.91 10.31 15.19
CA GLY A 225 -8.25 9.04 14.54
C GLY A 225 -9.70 8.58 14.78
N LYS A 226 -10.56 9.43 15.34
CA LYS A 226 -12.00 9.13 15.48
C LYS A 226 -12.74 9.52 14.22
N VAL A 227 -13.77 8.77 13.86
CA VAL A 227 -14.66 9.14 12.75
C VAL A 227 -15.32 10.48 13.09
N LYS A 228 -14.95 11.52 12.35
CA LYS A 228 -15.51 12.88 12.45
C LYS A 228 -16.81 12.98 11.68
N SER A 229 -16.85 12.42 10.47
CA SER A 229 -18.04 12.39 9.63
C SER A 229 -18.00 11.23 8.64
N THR A 230 -19.18 10.80 8.21
CA THR A 230 -19.35 9.84 7.12
C THR A 230 -19.78 10.61 5.88
N VAL A 231 -19.07 10.40 4.78
CA VAL A 231 -19.35 11.01 3.49
C VAL A 231 -19.99 9.96 2.58
N ARG A 232 -21.09 10.34 1.91
CA ARG A 232 -21.78 9.53 0.91
C ARG A 232 -21.95 10.34 -0.36
N ILE A 233 -21.39 9.86 -1.45
CA ILE A 233 -21.45 10.54 -2.76
C ILE A 233 -21.80 9.53 -3.84
N GLY A 234 -22.51 9.95 -4.88
CA GLY A 234 -22.72 9.11 -6.06
C GLY A 234 -21.44 8.92 -6.86
N TRP A 235 -21.29 7.76 -7.50
CA TRP A 235 -20.20 7.53 -8.45
C TRP A 235 -20.27 8.49 -9.64
N VAL A 236 -21.47 8.67 -10.18
CA VAL A 236 -21.76 9.57 -11.30
C VAL A 236 -22.89 10.49 -10.87
N THR A 237 -22.67 11.80 -10.95
CA THR A 237 -23.68 12.82 -10.63
C THR A 237 -24.70 12.94 -11.74
N LYS A 238 -24.24 12.88 -13.01
CA LYS A 238 -25.09 12.99 -14.20
C LYS A 238 -24.52 12.15 -15.34
N GLY A 239 -25.37 11.36 -15.99
CA GLY A 239 -25.03 10.64 -17.22
C GLY A 239 -25.91 11.12 -18.38
N GLU A 240 -25.31 11.44 -19.52
CA GLU A 240 -26.01 11.75 -20.76
C GLU A 240 -25.60 10.75 -21.86
N TYR A 241 -26.58 10.21 -22.58
CA TYR A 241 -26.36 9.27 -23.66
C TYR A 241 -26.68 9.90 -25.02
N PHE A 242 -25.68 10.00 -25.90
CA PHE A 242 -25.85 10.57 -27.24
C PHE A 242 -26.07 9.45 -28.26
N LYS A 243 -27.34 9.06 -28.45
CA LYS A 243 -27.76 7.97 -29.36
C LYS A 243 -27.15 8.08 -30.76
N ASN A 244 -27.07 9.29 -31.30
CA ASN A 244 -26.61 9.53 -32.67
C ASN A 244 -25.08 9.57 -32.82
N ASN A 245 -24.34 9.79 -31.73
CA ASN A 245 -22.89 9.99 -31.75
C ASN A 245 -22.14 8.82 -31.09
N GLY A 246 -22.84 7.77 -30.66
CA GLY A 246 -22.22 6.59 -30.04
C GLY A 246 -21.35 6.94 -28.82
N SER A 247 -21.77 7.93 -28.03
CA SER A 247 -20.97 8.50 -26.94
C SER A 247 -21.78 8.70 -25.68
N ILE A 248 -21.11 8.69 -24.53
CA ILE A 248 -21.67 9.02 -23.22
C ILE A 248 -20.93 10.20 -22.61
N ALA A 249 -21.63 11.09 -21.92
CA ALA A 249 -21.02 12.08 -21.05
C ALA A 249 -21.32 11.77 -19.59
N LEU A 250 -20.28 11.73 -18.77
CA LEU A 250 -20.38 11.43 -17.35
C LEU A 250 -19.87 12.62 -16.54
N GLN A 251 -20.69 13.10 -15.63
CA GLN A 251 -20.33 14.13 -14.66
C GLN A 251 -20.00 13.50 -13.32
N PHE A 252 -18.88 13.90 -12.72
CA PHE A 252 -18.41 13.38 -11.43
C PHE A 252 -18.48 14.43 -10.32
N HIS A 253 -18.60 13.95 -9.08
CA HIS A 253 -18.39 14.76 -7.88
C HIS A 253 -16.89 15.08 -7.71
N ASP A 254 -16.57 16.21 -7.08
CA ASP A 254 -15.18 16.67 -6.91
C ASP A 254 -14.33 15.66 -6.13
N ASP A 255 -14.90 14.99 -5.13
CA ASP A 255 -14.21 13.94 -4.37
C ASP A 255 -13.84 12.73 -5.23
N VAL A 256 -14.70 12.33 -6.19
CA VAL A 256 -14.39 11.21 -7.10
C VAL A 256 -13.26 11.61 -8.03
N ILE A 257 -13.30 12.85 -8.55
CA ILE A 257 -12.22 13.40 -9.35
C ILE A 257 -10.91 13.40 -8.56
N GLU A 258 -10.94 13.88 -7.31
CA GLU A 258 -9.77 13.89 -6.42
C GLU A 258 -9.21 12.47 -6.23
N MET A 259 -10.08 11.48 -5.99
CA MET A 259 -9.69 10.07 -5.83
C MET A 259 -9.01 9.46 -7.07
N LEU A 260 -9.19 10.06 -8.24
CA LEU A 260 -8.62 9.62 -9.51
C LEU A 260 -7.43 10.47 -9.98
N THR A 261 -7.07 11.53 -9.25
CA THR A 261 -6.14 12.55 -9.74
C THR A 261 -5.10 13.05 -8.74
N VAL A 262 -5.44 13.10 -7.46
CA VAL A 262 -4.56 13.59 -6.40
C VAL A 262 -3.92 12.41 -5.71
N PHE A 263 -2.61 12.27 -5.80
CA PHE A 263 -1.87 11.13 -5.24
C PHE A 263 -0.69 11.64 -4.45
N ASP A 264 -0.80 11.58 -3.12
CA ASP A 264 0.18 12.19 -2.25
C ASP A 264 0.25 11.45 -0.91
N LYS A 265 1.42 10.86 -0.65
CA LYS A 265 1.68 10.09 0.56
C LYS A 265 1.71 10.98 1.80
N SER A 266 2.12 12.23 1.67
CA SER A 266 2.24 13.17 2.80
C SER A 266 0.88 13.58 3.37
N THR A 267 -0.14 13.63 2.50
CA THR A 267 -1.53 13.92 2.88
C THR A 267 -2.36 12.68 3.19
N GLY A 268 -1.76 11.48 3.17
CA GLY A 268 -2.45 10.21 3.41
C GLY A 268 -3.26 9.69 2.21
N ASN A 269 -3.13 10.33 1.04
CA ASN A 269 -3.76 9.92 -0.21
C ASN A 269 -2.92 8.83 -0.91
N PHE A 270 -2.79 7.67 -0.25
CA PHE A 270 -2.14 6.50 -0.84
C PHE A 270 -2.89 6.03 -2.07
N TRP A 271 -2.16 5.49 -3.05
CA TRP A 271 -2.71 5.06 -4.32
C TRP A 271 -2.15 3.72 -4.74
N SER A 272 -2.78 3.14 -5.75
CA SER A 272 -2.28 2.00 -6.50
C SER A 272 -2.10 2.42 -7.93
N GLN A 273 -1.02 1.96 -8.55
CA GLN A 273 -0.73 2.19 -9.96
C GLN A 273 -0.37 0.87 -10.65
N TYR A 274 -0.89 0.68 -11.85
CA TYR A 274 -0.64 -0.51 -12.67
C TYR A 274 -0.91 -0.23 -14.15
N GLN A 275 -0.36 -1.07 -15.04
CA GLN A 275 -0.58 -0.92 -16.48
C GLN A 275 -2.03 -1.24 -16.84
N LYS A 276 -2.61 -0.42 -17.72
CA LYS A 276 -3.99 -0.58 -18.22
C LYS A 276 -4.23 -1.96 -18.81
N GLU A 277 -3.27 -2.45 -19.59
CA GLU A 277 -3.32 -3.77 -20.24
C GLU A 277 -3.52 -4.93 -19.25
N TRP A 278 -3.05 -4.78 -18.01
CA TRP A 278 -3.15 -5.84 -17.00
C TRP A 278 -4.59 -6.13 -16.58
N VAL A 279 -5.46 -5.12 -16.58
CA VAL A 279 -6.86 -5.26 -16.14
C VAL A 279 -7.84 -5.54 -17.27
N VAL A 280 -7.44 -5.34 -18.53
CA VAL A 280 -8.28 -5.57 -19.71
C VAL A 280 -8.89 -6.98 -19.71
N ASN A 281 -8.04 -7.97 -19.45
CA ASN A 281 -8.41 -9.40 -19.50
C ASN A 281 -8.78 -10.00 -18.14
N LEU A 282 -8.81 -9.21 -17.06
CA LEU A 282 -9.20 -9.69 -15.74
C LEU A 282 -10.72 -9.69 -15.58
N GLY A 283 -11.24 -10.69 -14.85
CA GLY A 283 -12.63 -10.76 -14.45
C GLY A 283 -12.91 -9.97 -13.18
N THR A 284 -14.14 -10.08 -12.68
CA THR A 284 -14.61 -9.36 -11.49
C THR A 284 -13.71 -9.60 -10.27
N TYR A 285 -13.35 -10.85 -10.00
CA TYR A 285 -12.51 -11.15 -8.84
C TYR A 285 -11.03 -10.87 -9.12
N GLY A 286 -10.55 -11.09 -10.35
CA GLY A 286 -9.17 -10.77 -10.73
C GLY A 286 -8.79 -9.31 -10.48
N ILE A 287 -9.65 -8.37 -10.88
CA ILE A 287 -9.40 -6.93 -10.68
C ILE A 287 -9.33 -6.59 -9.18
N VAL A 288 -10.31 -7.03 -8.37
CA VAL A 288 -10.32 -6.76 -6.92
C VAL A 288 -9.09 -7.35 -6.25
N MET A 289 -8.69 -8.57 -6.61
CA MET A 289 -7.53 -9.23 -6.04
C MET A 289 -6.24 -8.49 -6.39
N LEU A 290 -6.08 -8.05 -7.65
CA LEU A 290 -4.90 -7.28 -8.08
C LEU A 290 -4.79 -6.00 -7.27
N GLU A 291 -5.87 -5.24 -7.18
CA GLU A 291 -5.93 -3.99 -6.43
C GLU A 291 -5.67 -4.19 -4.93
N LEU A 292 -6.27 -5.23 -4.33
CA LEU A 292 -6.06 -5.58 -2.93
C LEU A 292 -4.59 -5.90 -2.65
N VAL A 293 -3.96 -6.71 -3.51
CA VAL A 293 -2.57 -7.13 -3.32
C VAL A 293 -1.60 -5.96 -3.51
N LEU A 294 -1.78 -5.14 -4.55
CA LEU A 294 -0.92 -3.98 -4.81
C LEU A 294 -1.06 -2.89 -3.73
N SER A 295 -2.30 -2.57 -3.34
CA SER A 295 -2.54 -1.56 -2.28
C SER A 295 -2.02 -1.99 -0.92
N SER A 296 -2.07 -3.29 -0.61
CA SER A 296 -1.54 -3.84 0.62
C SER A 296 -0.04 -3.57 0.76
N PHE A 297 0.72 -3.63 -0.33
CA PHE A 297 2.18 -3.46 -0.27
C PHE A 297 2.60 -2.02 -0.04
N GLU A 298 1.93 -1.05 -0.67
CA GLU A 298 2.25 0.36 -0.46
C GLU A 298 2.00 0.82 0.99
N LEU A 299 0.93 0.33 1.63
CA LEU A 299 0.66 0.56 3.05
C LEU A 299 1.63 -0.18 3.98
N ASN A 300 2.17 -1.33 3.54
CA ASN A 300 3.11 -2.16 4.31
C ASN A 300 4.59 -1.77 4.15
N LEU A 301 4.91 -0.76 3.32
CA LEU A 301 6.26 -0.18 3.23
C LEU A 301 6.60 0.73 4.42
N ILE A 302 5.60 1.15 5.20
CA ILE A 302 5.80 2.13 6.27
C ILE A 302 6.28 1.50 7.59
N GLU A 303 6.16 0.18 7.79
CA GLU A 303 6.56 -0.43 9.07
C GLU A 303 7.28 -1.79 8.97
N ASN A 304 8.47 -1.84 9.58
CA ASN A 304 9.36 -2.99 9.75
C ASN A 304 8.77 -4.10 10.65
N LYS A 305 7.69 -4.78 10.22
CA LYS A 305 7.30 -6.07 10.80
C LYS A 305 7.04 -7.08 9.70
N GLU A 306 7.96 -8.04 9.54
CA GLU A 306 7.89 -9.12 8.54
C GLU A 306 6.71 -10.09 8.75
N SER A 307 6.05 -10.07 9.91
CA SER A 307 5.06 -11.10 10.30
C SER A 307 3.59 -10.78 9.98
N THR A 308 3.24 -9.56 9.56
CA THR A 308 1.83 -9.14 9.34
C THR A 308 1.59 -8.52 7.96
N LYS A 309 2.46 -8.76 6.98
CA LYS A 309 2.30 -8.20 5.63
C LYS A 309 1.16 -8.92 4.89
N GLY A 310 0.21 -8.15 4.36
CA GLY A 310 -0.89 -8.66 3.53
C GLY A 310 -1.89 -9.59 4.23
N TYR A 311 -2.05 -9.51 5.57
CA TYR A 311 -3.06 -10.31 6.29
C TYR A 311 -4.47 -9.71 6.17
N TYR A 312 -5.42 -10.54 5.74
CA TYR A 312 -6.85 -10.20 5.69
C TYR A 312 -7.68 -11.30 6.32
N THR A 313 -8.69 -10.93 7.11
CA THR A 313 -9.66 -11.88 7.64
C THR A 313 -10.54 -12.44 6.52
N VAL A 314 -11.11 -13.62 6.73
CA VAL A 314 -12.05 -14.21 5.76
C VAL A 314 -13.27 -13.31 5.58
N GLU A 315 -13.76 -12.73 6.66
CA GLU A 315 -14.89 -11.80 6.67
C GLU A 315 -14.60 -10.57 5.81
N HIS A 316 -13.44 -9.94 6.00
CA HIS A 316 -13.04 -8.79 5.20
C HIS A 316 -12.88 -9.12 3.72
N LEU A 317 -12.30 -10.28 3.40
CA LEU A 317 -12.19 -10.72 2.01
C LEU A 317 -13.57 -10.94 1.39
N ARG A 318 -14.52 -11.53 2.14
CA ARG A 318 -15.88 -11.70 1.63
C ARG A 318 -16.56 -10.37 1.33
N GLU A 319 -16.41 -9.37 2.21
CA GLU A 319 -16.90 -8.01 1.95
C GLU A 319 -16.25 -7.42 0.69
N LYS A 320 -14.93 -7.55 0.57
CA LYS A 320 -14.16 -7.03 -0.58
C LYS A 320 -14.52 -7.67 -1.91
N PHE A 321 -14.77 -8.96 -1.93
CA PHE A 321 -15.17 -9.67 -3.14
C PHE A 321 -16.68 -9.67 -3.37
N ASP A 322 -17.45 -8.93 -2.56
CA ASP A 322 -18.92 -8.87 -2.62
C ASP A 322 -19.55 -10.27 -2.52
N CYS A 323 -19.01 -11.11 -1.63
CA CYS A 323 -19.33 -12.53 -1.44
C CYS A 323 -19.67 -12.84 0.04
N ILE A 324 -20.38 -11.93 0.71
CA ILE A 324 -20.78 -12.08 2.12
C ILE A 324 -21.74 -13.26 2.25
N ASP A 325 -22.79 -13.27 1.44
CA ASP A 325 -23.81 -14.32 1.42
C ASP A 325 -23.46 -15.50 0.49
N ASP A 326 -22.50 -15.28 -0.42
CA ASP A 326 -22.06 -16.29 -1.38
C ASP A 326 -20.99 -17.23 -0.81
N TYR A 327 -20.95 -18.46 -1.34
CA TYR A 327 -19.95 -19.47 -0.99
C TYR A 327 -19.75 -19.65 0.53
N PRO A 328 -20.79 -20.02 1.31
CA PRO A 328 -20.71 -20.02 2.77
C PRO A 328 -19.56 -20.90 3.31
N ARG A 329 -19.26 -22.01 2.63
CA ARG A 329 -18.09 -22.84 2.94
C ARG A 329 -16.81 -22.18 2.42
N PHE A 330 -15.83 -22.01 3.32
CA PHE A 330 -14.52 -21.46 2.96
C PHE A 330 -13.84 -22.19 1.79
N SER A 331 -14.00 -23.50 1.66
CA SER A 331 -13.44 -24.26 0.54
C SER A 331 -13.97 -23.79 -0.82
N ASN A 332 -15.25 -23.40 -0.89
CA ASN A 332 -15.87 -22.89 -2.10
C ASN A 332 -15.42 -21.46 -2.37
N PHE A 333 -15.38 -20.61 -1.34
CA PHE A 333 -14.87 -19.24 -1.45
C PHE A 333 -13.42 -19.23 -1.95
N LYS A 334 -12.57 -20.08 -1.36
CA LYS A 334 -11.19 -20.29 -1.80
C LYS A 334 -11.13 -20.68 -3.28
N ARG A 335 -11.87 -21.71 -3.70
CA ARG A 335 -11.80 -22.26 -5.07
C ARG A 335 -12.33 -21.29 -6.12
N TYR A 336 -13.50 -20.69 -5.89
CA TYR A 336 -14.23 -19.94 -6.91
C TYR A 336 -13.92 -18.45 -6.93
N VAL A 337 -13.38 -17.91 -5.83
CA VAL A 337 -13.05 -16.49 -5.71
C VAL A 337 -11.54 -16.30 -5.64
N ILE A 338 -10.89 -16.82 -4.59
CA ILE A 338 -9.47 -16.53 -4.32
C ILE A 338 -8.54 -17.18 -5.35
N ASP A 339 -8.61 -18.51 -5.51
CA ASP A 339 -7.75 -19.26 -6.42
C ASP A 339 -8.01 -18.85 -7.88
N LYS A 340 -9.29 -18.65 -8.25
CA LYS A 340 -9.68 -18.19 -9.57
C LYS A 340 -9.13 -16.80 -9.89
N ALA A 341 -9.23 -15.85 -8.95
CA ALA A 341 -8.69 -14.51 -9.14
C ALA A 341 -7.17 -14.52 -9.30
N ILE A 342 -6.47 -15.35 -8.52
CA ILE A 342 -5.01 -15.51 -8.61
C ILE A 342 -4.61 -16.12 -9.95
N GLU A 343 -5.32 -17.16 -10.42
CA GLU A 343 -5.07 -17.77 -11.73
C GLU A 343 -5.26 -16.76 -12.88
N GLU A 344 -6.31 -15.94 -12.81
CA GLU A 344 -6.53 -14.85 -13.76
C GLU A 344 -5.37 -13.83 -13.75
N ILE A 345 -4.89 -13.44 -12.57
CA ILE A 345 -3.76 -12.51 -12.42
C ILE A 345 -2.47 -13.10 -13.00
N HIS A 346 -2.14 -14.34 -12.64
CA HIS A 346 -0.93 -15.01 -13.13
C HIS A 346 -0.91 -15.15 -14.65
N LYS A 347 -2.08 -15.34 -15.26
CA LYS A 347 -2.23 -15.50 -16.70
C LYS A 347 -2.09 -14.19 -17.47
N ASN A 348 -2.58 -13.09 -16.90
CA ASN A 348 -2.76 -11.83 -17.65
C ASN A 348 -1.84 -10.69 -17.17
N THR A 349 -1.03 -10.91 -16.14
CA THR A 349 -0.17 -9.87 -15.55
C THR A 349 1.20 -10.48 -15.16
N PRO A 350 2.25 -9.66 -15.03
CA PRO A 350 3.54 -10.10 -14.47
C PRO A 350 3.49 -10.28 -12.94
N ILE A 351 2.35 -10.08 -12.29
CA ILE A 351 2.21 -10.21 -10.85
C ILE A 351 1.99 -11.68 -10.48
N GLN A 352 2.88 -12.22 -9.66
CA GLN A 352 2.83 -13.58 -9.14
C GLN A 352 2.42 -13.57 -7.67
N VAL A 353 1.12 -13.74 -7.44
CA VAL A 353 0.51 -13.78 -6.09
C VAL A 353 0.64 -15.16 -5.46
N SER A 354 0.96 -15.19 -4.17
CA SER A 354 0.95 -16.37 -3.31
C SER A 354 0.28 -16.02 -1.97
N TYR A 355 -0.23 -17.02 -1.26
CA TYR A 355 -0.81 -16.77 0.06
C TYR A 355 -0.62 -17.92 1.03
N LYS A 356 -0.62 -17.59 2.33
CA LYS A 356 -0.65 -18.55 3.44
C LYS A 356 -2.00 -18.50 4.14
N VAL A 357 -2.53 -19.67 4.48
CA VAL A 357 -3.81 -19.80 5.21
C VAL A 357 -3.53 -19.77 6.71
N ASN A 358 -4.08 -18.78 7.40
CA ASN A 358 -3.96 -18.66 8.85
C ASN A 358 -5.17 -19.29 9.54
N LYS A 359 -4.91 -20.29 10.39
CA LYS A 359 -5.94 -21.08 11.08
C LYS A 359 -5.85 -20.90 12.58
N ILE A 360 -7.00 -20.90 13.25
CA ILE A 360 -7.10 -21.07 14.70
C ILE A 360 -7.89 -22.35 14.94
N GLY A 361 -7.19 -23.39 15.42
CA GLY A 361 -7.73 -24.74 15.45
C GLY A 361 -8.07 -25.26 14.06
N ARG A 362 -9.34 -25.67 13.85
CA ARG A 362 -9.84 -26.14 12.54
C ARG A 362 -10.40 -25.02 11.67
N THR A 363 -10.59 -23.82 12.22
CA THR A 363 -11.24 -22.70 11.55
C THR A 363 -10.19 -21.83 10.85
N VAL A 364 -10.43 -21.49 9.59
CA VAL A 364 -9.62 -20.52 8.85
C VAL A 364 -10.04 -19.13 9.30
N LYS A 365 -9.09 -18.32 9.79
CA LYS A 365 -9.33 -16.95 10.24
C LYS A 365 -8.99 -15.91 9.19
N GLY A 366 -7.98 -16.17 8.37
CA GLY A 366 -7.56 -15.21 7.37
C GLY A 366 -6.51 -15.76 6.42
N LEU A 367 -6.14 -14.93 5.46
CA LEU A 367 -5.12 -15.22 4.45
C LEU A 367 -4.04 -14.13 4.52
N SER A 368 -2.78 -14.54 4.45
CA SER A 368 -1.64 -13.63 4.30
C SER A 368 -1.15 -13.69 2.86
N PHE A 369 -1.31 -12.62 2.11
CA PHE A 369 -0.89 -12.53 0.71
C PHE A 369 0.54 -11.97 0.58
N SER A 370 1.24 -12.45 -0.43
CA SER A 370 2.54 -11.96 -0.89
C SER A 370 2.57 -12.01 -2.41
N TYR A 371 3.29 -11.10 -3.06
CA TYR A 371 3.47 -11.14 -4.51
C TYR A 371 4.89 -10.78 -4.92
N ILE A 372 5.24 -11.20 -6.14
CA ILE A 372 6.45 -10.81 -6.86
C ILE A 372 5.99 -10.19 -8.18
N ASP A 373 6.62 -9.09 -8.59
CA ASP A 373 6.42 -8.52 -9.91
C ASP A 373 7.55 -8.97 -10.84
N THR A 374 7.25 -9.89 -11.75
CA THR A 374 8.26 -10.45 -12.66
C THR A 374 8.69 -9.46 -13.75
N SER A 375 7.99 -8.34 -13.94
CA SER A 375 8.44 -7.28 -14.85
C SER A 375 9.69 -6.58 -14.31
N ILE A 376 9.86 -6.52 -12.99
CA ILE A 376 11.07 -5.97 -12.36
C ILE A 376 12.27 -6.90 -12.58
N GLU A 377 12.03 -8.21 -12.60
CA GLU A 377 13.05 -9.21 -12.94
C GLU A 377 13.44 -9.11 -14.43
N SER A 378 12.49 -8.90 -15.33
CA SER A 378 12.78 -8.67 -16.75
C SER A 378 13.46 -7.33 -17.01
N LEU A 379 13.20 -6.27 -16.23
CA LEU A 379 13.92 -4.99 -16.34
C LEU A 379 15.39 -5.08 -15.92
N GLN A 380 15.77 -6.06 -15.09
CA GLN A 380 17.18 -6.38 -14.81
C GLN A 380 17.84 -7.17 -15.95
N ASP A 381 17.04 -7.87 -16.77
CA ASP A 381 17.49 -8.59 -17.96
C ASP A 381 17.43 -7.73 -19.25
N ASP A 382 16.57 -6.71 -19.31
CA ASP A 382 16.43 -5.77 -20.44
C ASP A 382 17.56 -4.73 -20.47
N CYS A 383 18.21 -4.45 -19.33
CA CYS A 383 19.52 -3.79 -19.32
C CYS A 383 20.64 -4.64 -19.98
N LYS A 384 20.37 -5.89 -20.40
CA LYS A 384 21.33 -6.74 -21.12
C LYS A 384 20.94 -7.01 -22.57
N HIS A 385 19.85 -6.42 -23.07
CA HIS A 385 19.36 -6.70 -24.43
C HIS A 385 19.39 -5.51 -25.38
N ASP A 386 20.31 -4.56 -25.20
CA ASP A 386 20.70 -3.66 -26.29
C ASP A 386 21.93 -4.23 -27.02
N LYS A 387 21.68 -4.92 -28.13
CA LYS A 387 22.72 -5.31 -29.09
C LYS A 387 22.91 -4.17 -30.09
N SER A 388 23.75 -3.20 -29.74
CA SER A 388 24.66 -2.56 -30.69
C SER A 388 25.69 -1.69 -29.97
N ASN A 389 26.95 -2.01 -30.22
CA ASN A 389 28.17 -1.23 -30.02
C ASN A 389 28.73 -0.99 -28.60
N ASN A 390 29.75 -1.80 -28.31
CA ASN A 390 30.97 -1.48 -27.59
C ASN A 390 30.83 -0.78 -26.23
N LYS A 391 30.63 -1.59 -25.18
CA LYS A 391 31.32 -1.42 -23.89
C LYS A 391 31.58 -2.78 -23.27
N THR A 392 32.82 -2.98 -22.87
CA THR A 392 33.43 -4.19 -22.33
C THR A 392 32.59 -4.75 -21.17
N LYS A 393 31.84 -5.84 -21.41
CA LYS A 393 31.28 -6.64 -20.31
C LYS A 393 32.47 -7.15 -19.50
N GLU A 394 32.53 -6.82 -18.21
CA GLU A 394 33.40 -7.52 -17.28
C GLU A 394 33.15 -9.03 -17.45
N LYS A 395 34.16 -9.72 -18.00
CA LYS A 395 34.13 -11.17 -18.17
C LYS A 395 34.22 -11.77 -16.77
N ASN A 396 33.08 -11.99 -16.13
CA ASN A 396 33.01 -12.82 -14.92
C ASN A 396 33.62 -14.20 -15.28
N PRO A 397 34.84 -14.54 -14.83
CA PRO A 397 35.53 -15.75 -15.24
C PRO A 397 34.95 -17.01 -14.56
N PHE A 398 33.88 -16.84 -13.78
CA PHE A 398 33.32 -17.82 -12.85
C PHE A 398 31.92 -18.30 -13.22
N VAL A 399 31.38 -17.90 -14.37
CA VAL A 399 30.07 -18.35 -14.86
C VAL A 399 30.29 -19.48 -15.88
N ASN A 400 29.70 -20.66 -15.63
CA ASN A 400 29.77 -21.78 -16.56
C ASN A 400 28.91 -21.50 -17.80
N PHE A 401 29.55 -21.07 -18.88
CA PHE A 401 28.83 -20.64 -20.10
C PHE A 401 28.21 -21.80 -20.89
N LYS A 402 28.56 -23.06 -20.61
CA LYS A 402 28.04 -24.23 -21.33
C LYS A 402 26.72 -24.80 -20.75
N MET A 403 26.33 -24.41 -19.53
CA MET A 403 25.04 -24.77 -18.93
C MET A 403 24.36 -23.56 -18.30
N SER A 404 23.06 -23.38 -18.57
CA SER A 404 22.26 -22.35 -17.90
C SER A 404 21.98 -22.69 -16.44
N GLN A 405 21.69 -21.67 -15.61
CA GLN A 405 21.35 -21.84 -14.19
C GLN A 405 20.17 -22.80 -13.96
N LYS A 406 19.19 -22.81 -14.87
CA LYS A 406 18.04 -23.72 -14.85
C LYS A 406 18.42 -25.18 -15.12
N GLN A 407 19.47 -25.41 -15.91
CA GLN A 407 19.99 -26.75 -16.17
C GLN A 407 20.80 -27.26 -14.97
N LEU A 408 21.64 -26.40 -14.37
CA LEU A 408 22.41 -26.74 -13.17
C LEU A 408 21.50 -27.16 -12.01
N SER A 409 20.43 -26.42 -11.75
CA SER A 409 19.47 -26.76 -10.69
C SER A 409 18.71 -28.07 -10.97
N LEU A 410 18.32 -28.31 -12.22
CA LEU A 410 17.64 -29.55 -12.63
C LEU A 410 18.55 -30.77 -12.47
N PHE A 411 19.84 -30.67 -12.83
CA PHE A 411 20.80 -31.75 -12.64
C PHE A 411 21.12 -32.00 -11.18
N ALA A 412 21.34 -30.95 -10.39
CA ALA A 412 21.62 -31.09 -8.97
C ALA A 412 20.46 -31.75 -8.20
N THR A 413 19.21 -31.41 -8.54
CA THR A 413 18.03 -32.05 -7.94
C THR A 413 17.94 -33.54 -8.29
N LYS A 414 18.35 -33.93 -9.49
CA LYS A 414 18.37 -35.32 -9.94
C LYS A 414 19.53 -36.12 -9.33
N ILE A 415 20.73 -35.52 -9.26
CA ILE A 415 21.91 -36.14 -8.65
C ILE A 415 21.68 -36.31 -7.14
N LYS A 416 21.08 -35.34 -6.44
CA LYS A 416 20.65 -35.49 -5.04
C LYS A 416 19.82 -36.76 -4.83
N LYS A 417 18.88 -37.04 -5.74
CA LYS A 417 17.99 -38.19 -5.63
C LYS A 417 18.74 -39.53 -5.77
N ALA A 418 19.89 -39.53 -6.44
CA ALA A 418 20.72 -40.72 -6.67
C ALA A 418 21.87 -40.87 -5.65
N SER A 419 22.53 -39.78 -5.24
CA SER A 419 23.71 -39.79 -4.37
C SER A 419 23.45 -39.34 -2.93
N GLY A 420 22.33 -38.67 -2.66
CA GLY A 420 21.99 -38.12 -1.34
C GLY A 420 22.76 -36.85 -0.94
N GLN A 421 23.60 -36.31 -1.82
CA GLN A 421 24.39 -35.09 -1.58
C GLN A 421 23.54 -33.81 -1.62
N ASP A 422 24.05 -32.72 -1.04
CA ASP A 422 23.32 -31.45 -1.00
C ASP A 422 23.24 -30.76 -2.38
N VAL A 423 22.10 -30.11 -2.66
CA VAL A 423 21.81 -29.52 -3.98
C VAL A 423 22.76 -28.37 -4.27
N GLU A 424 23.06 -27.53 -3.28
CA GLU A 424 23.88 -26.34 -3.46
C GLU A 424 25.34 -26.71 -3.69
N GLU A 425 25.81 -27.78 -3.04
CA GLU A 425 27.15 -28.35 -3.26
C GLU A 425 27.28 -28.96 -4.67
N ILE A 426 26.28 -29.73 -5.14
CA ILE A 426 26.28 -30.29 -6.50
C ILE A 426 26.23 -29.17 -7.56
N ILE A 427 25.44 -28.11 -7.34
CA ILE A 427 25.41 -26.95 -8.25
C ILE A 427 26.79 -26.28 -8.30
N ALA A 428 27.44 -26.09 -7.15
CA ALA A 428 28.77 -25.50 -7.09
C ALA A 428 29.82 -26.36 -7.82
N GLU A 429 29.75 -27.69 -7.68
CA GLU A 429 30.65 -28.61 -8.38
C GLU A 429 30.39 -28.66 -9.90
N LEU A 430 29.13 -28.70 -10.33
CA LEU A 430 28.77 -28.65 -11.76
C LEU A 430 29.07 -27.29 -12.42
N SER A 431 29.04 -26.21 -11.63
CA SER A 431 29.42 -24.87 -12.07
C SER A 431 30.93 -24.73 -12.26
N ASN A 432 31.74 -25.64 -11.70
CA ASN A 432 33.18 -25.64 -11.84
C ASN A 432 33.62 -26.64 -12.93
N VAL A 433 34.22 -26.12 -14.00
CA VAL A 433 34.68 -26.90 -15.15
C VAL A 433 35.58 -28.09 -14.75
N HIS A 434 36.41 -27.93 -13.71
CA HIS A 434 37.33 -28.96 -13.24
C HIS A 434 36.68 -30.04 -12.37
N LEU A 435 35.50 -29.78 -11.81
CA LEU A 435 34.79 -30.69 -10.91
C LEU A 435 33.61 -31.40 -11.59
N GLN A 436 33.23 -30.97 -12.81
CA GLN A 436 32.20 -31.61 -13.62
C GLN A 436 32.46 -33.11 -13.82
N ALA A 437 33.73 -33.52 -14.04
CA ALA A 437 34.12 -34.92 -14.26
C ALA A 437 33.60 -35.89 -13.18
N LYS A 438 33.43 -35.42 -11.94
CA LYS A 438 32.91 -36.23 -10.82
C LYS A 438 31.46 -36.69 -11.02
N HIS A 439 30.67 -35.93 -11.78
CA HIS A 439 29.23 -36.16 -11.94
C HIS A 439 28.86 -36.79 -13.29
N VAL A 440 29.85 -37.12 -14.13
CA VAL A 440 29.65 -37.71 -15.47
C VAL A 440 28.80 -38.97 -15.40
N ASP A 441 29.14 -39.88 -14.48
CA ASP A 441 28.51 -41.20 -14.44
C ASP A 441 27.07 -41.13 -13.91
N PHE A 442 26.78 -40.22 -12.97
CA PHE A 442 25.42 -39.93 -12.52
C PHE A 442 24.56 -39.33 -13.64
N LEU A 443 25.15 -38.51 -14.50
CA LEU A 443 24.43 -37.86 -15.60
C LEU A 443 24.20 -38.80 -16.80
N LYS A 444 25.12 -39.74 -17.06
CA LYS A 444 24.93 -40.81 -18.05
C LYS A 444 23.76 -41.73 -17.71
N VAL A 445 23.55 -42.03 -16.42
CA VAL A 445 22.38 -42.79 -15.94
C VAL A 445 21.06 -42.06 -16.20
N LEU A 446 21.10 -40.74 -16.42
CA LEU A 446 19.94 -39.89 -16.66
C LEU A 446 19.73 -39.54 -18.15
N ASP A 447 20.33 -40.30 -19.08
CA ASP A 447 20.30 -40.09 -20.54
C ASP A 447 20.83 -38.71 -21.00
N PHE A 448 21.68 -38.05 -20.19
CA PHE A 448 22.32 -36.80 -20.59
C PHE A 448 23.69 -37.05 -21.24
N VAL A 449 23.84 -36.63 -22.50
CA VAL A 449 25.07 -36.82 -23.28
C VAL A 449 26.05 -35.65 -23.03
N PRO A 450 27.30 -35.91 -22.58
CA PRO A 450 28.30 -34.86 -22.29
C PRO A 450 28.83 -34.07 -23.48
N SER A 451 28.17 -34.08 -24.65
CA SER A 451 28.64 -33.40 -25.87
C SER A 451 28.78 -31.89 -25.72
N ALA A 452 28.19 -31.30 -24.67
CA ALA A 452 28.31 -29.89 -24.31
C ALA A 452 29.37 -29.62 -23.21
N TRP A 453 30.25 -30.56 -22.89
CA TRP A 453 31.27 -30.36 -21.84
C TRP A 453 32.54 -29.70 -22.37
N TYR A 454 33.38 -29.20 -21.47
CA TYR A 454 34.69 -28.69 -21.82
C TYR A 454 35.64 -29.84 -22.18
N SER A 455 36.39 -29.68 -23.26
CA SER A 455 37.47 -30.61 -23.57
C SER A 455 38.57 -30.51 -22.51
N THR A 456 39.44 -31.51 -22.42
CA THR A 456 40.59 -31.50 -21.50
C THR A 456 41.57 -30.35 -21.75
N GLU A 457 41.55 -29.77 -22.95
CA GLU A 457 42.35 -28.61 -23.32
C GLU A 457 41.63 -27.31 -22.94
N GLU A 458 40.33 -27.21 -23.22
CA GLU A 458 39.51 -26.05 -22.84
C GLU A 458 39.44 -25.90 -21.31
N ALA A 459 39.35 -27.01 -20.56
CA ALA A 459 39.31 -26.99 -19.10
C ALA A 459 40.58 -26.35 -18.48
N LYS A 460 41.76 -26.54 -19.09
CA LYS A 460 43.03 -25.99 -18.60
C LYS A 460 43.10 -24.46 -18.67
N GLU A 461 42.31 -23.83 -19.54
CA GLU A 461 42.23 -22.37 -19.67
C GLU A 461 41.35 -21.72 -18.59
N HIS A 462 40.57 -22.51 -17.85
CA HIS A 462 39.70 -22.03 -16.78
C HIS A 462 40.41 -22.06 -15.41
N PRO A 463 40.23 -21.02 -14.56
CA PRO A 463 40.84 -20.97 -13.24
C PRO A 463 40.35 -22.11 -12.34
N THR A 464 41.25 -22.67 -11.53
CA THR A 464 40.94 -23.76 -10.60
C THR A 464 40.08 -23.28 -9.43
N ALA A 465 39.37 -24.21 -8.76
CA ALA A 465 38.49 -23.90 -7.62
C ALA A 465 39.18 -23.04 -6.54
N GLU A 466 40.43 -23.34 -6.22
CA GLU A 466 41.23 -22.61 -5.23
C GLU A 466 41.57 -21.19 -5.69
N GLN A 467 41.89 -21.01 -6.97
CA GLN A 467 42.14 -19.69 -7.56
C GLN A 467 40.86 -18.84 -7.59
N ILE A 468 39.71 -19.46 -7.86
CA ILE A 468 38.40 -18.80 -7.80
C ILE A 468 38.08 -18.36 -6.36
N ALA A 469 38.29 -19.24 -5.37
CA ALA A 469 38.03 -18.93 -3.97
C ALA A 469 38.92 -17.78 -3.47
N LYS A 470 40.21 -17.79 -3.85
CA LYS A 470 41.16 -16.72 -3.53
C LYS A 470 40.77 -15.39 -4.18
N ALA A 471 40.41 -15.40 -5.46
CA ALA A 471 39.99 -14.19 -6.16
C ALA A 471 38.72 -13.57 -5.54
N LYS A 472 37.72 -14.38 -5.18
CA LYS A 472 36.51 -13.90 -4.49
C LYS A 472 36.81 -13.34 -3.09
N ALA A 473 37.75 -13.95 -2.37
CA ALA A 473 38.17 -13.45 -1.06
C ALA A 473 38.90 -12.09 -1.18
N ASP A 474 39.80 -11.96 -2.16
CA ASP A 474 40.52 -10.72 -2.43
C ASP A 474 39.58 -9.60 -2.88
N GLU A 475 38.59 -9.90 -3.72
CA GLU A 475 37.56 -8.95 -4.16
C GLU A 475 36.68 -8.48 -3.00
N LYS A 476 36.25 -9.39 -2.13
CA LYS A 476 35.50 -9.05 -0.92
C LYS A 476 36.32 -8.19 0.05
N ALA A 477 37.63 -8.47 0.17
CA ALA A 477 38.54 -7.68 0.98
C ALA A 477 38.72 -6.26 0.41
N ARG A 478 38.86 -6.12 -0.92
CA ARG A 478 38.93 -4.82 -1.61
C ARG A 478 37.64 -4.03 -1.44
N ALA A 479 36.48 -4.65 -1.66
CA ALA A 479 35.18 -3.98 -1.48
C ALA A 479 34.96 -3.51 -0.03
N LYS A 480 35.42 -4.28 0.96
CA LYS A 480 35.40 -3.87 2.37
C LYS A 480 36.32 -2.68 2.62
N ALA A 481 37.55 -2.72 2.11
CA ALA A 481 38.52 -1.63 2.25
C ALA A 481 38.04 -0.33 1.59
N GLU A 482 37.44 -0.41 0.39
CA GLU A 482 36.83 0.74 -0.30
C GLU A 482 35.67 1.33 0.50
N LYS A 483 34.81 0.48 1.09
CA LYS A 483 33.71 0.94 1.94
C LYS A 483 34.22 1.66 3.19
N GLU A 484 35.27 1.14 3.82
CA GLU A 484 35.92 1.76 4.98
C GLU A 484 36.58 3.10 4.60
N GLN A 485 37.26 3.18 3.46
CA GLN A 485 37.82 4.43 2.94
C GLN A 485 36.74 5.48 2.65
N LYS A 486 35.64 5.10 1.99
CA LYS A 486 34.52 6.01 1.75
C LYS A 486 33.91 6.53 3.05
N GLN A 487 33.75 5.66 4.05
CA GLN A 487 33.21 6.06 5.35
C GLN A 487 34.17 6.99 6.10
N GLN A 488 35.49 6.80 5.98
CA GLN A 488 36.48 7.72 6.52
C GLN A 488 36.43 9.08 5.82
N GLN A 489 36.30 9.10 4.50
CA GLN A 489 36.14 10.35 3.74
C GLN A 489 34.87 11.10 4.15
N LEU A 490 33.73 10.41 4.27
CA LEU A 490 32.47 11.01 4.73
C LEU A 490 32.56 11.63 6.13
N LYS A 491 33.37 11.05 7.02
CA LYS A 491 33.63 11.61 8.35
C LYS A 491 34.51 12.86 8.29
N GLN A 492 35.59 12.84 7.50
CA GLN A 492 36.45 14.02 7.28
C GLN A 492 35.66 15.18 6.67
N ASP A 493 34.82 14.86 5.70
CA ASP A 493 33.92 15.81 5.07
C ASP A 493 32.91 16.41 6.07
N PHE A 494 32.35 15.59 6.95
CA PHE A 494 31.42 16.07 7.99
C PHE A 494 32.11 17.02 8.98
N GLU A 495 33.35 16.74 9.37
CA GLU A 495 34.15 17.63 10.21
C GLU A 495 34.39 18.99 9.51
N LYS A 496 34.67 18.96 8.21
CA LYS A 496 34.83 20.16 7.39
C LYS A 496 33.52 20.95 7.24
N LEU A 497 32.39 20.29 7.00
CA LEU A 497 31.08 20.97 6.99
C LEU A 497 30.75 21.58 8.36
N SER A 498 31.17 20.92 9.45
CA SER A 498 31.01 21.44 10.80
C SER A 498 31.90 22.66 11.09
N SER A 499 33.08 22.79 10.48
CA SER A 499 33.93 23.99 10.64
C SER A 499 33.37 25.21 9.91
N TYR A 500 32.57 25.00 8.85
CA TYR A 500 31.86 26.05 8.11
C TYR A 500 30.36 26.09 8.44
N ALA A 501 29.99 25.73 9.67
CA ALA A 501 28.60 25.48 10.06
C ALA A 501 27.65 26.66 9.80
N GLU A 502 28.08 27.90 10.01
CA GLU A 502 27.25 29.08 9.76
C GLU A 502 26.88 29.21 8.28
N MET A 503 27.87 29.17 7.39
CA MET A 503 27.67 29.24 5.94
C MET A 503 26.80 28.07 5.45
N PHE A 504 27.09 26.86 5.93
CA PHE A 504 26.38 25.65 5.54
C PHE A 504 24.91 25.67 5.99
N VAL A 505 24.62 26.09 7.23
CA VAL A 505 23.26 26.17 7.75
C VAL A 505 22.47 27.27 7.07
N MET A 506 23.08 28.43 6.78
CA MET A 506 22.42 29.52 6.06
C MET A 506 21.95 29.10 4.67
N ALA A 507 22.76 28.32 3.95
CA ALA A 507 22.39 27.76 2.65
C ALA A 507 21.27 26.71 2.71
N ASN A 508 20.99 26.17 3.90
CA ASN A 508 20.04 25.08 4.13
C ASN A 508 18.96 25.43 5.17
N LEU A 509 18.65 26.73 5.36
CA LEU A 509 17.67 27.19 6.35
C LEU A 509 16.28 26.60 6.16
N ASN A 510 15.89 26.32 4.92
CA ASN A 510 14.62 25.66 4.59
C ASN A 510 14.51 24.23 5.15
N LYS A 511 15.61 23.61 5.56
CA LYS A 511 15.64 22.28 6.19
C LYS A 511 15.52 22.34 7.71
N VAL A 512 15.73 23.51 8.33
CA VAL A 512 15.54 23.69 9.77
C VAL A 512 14.05 23.71 10.07
N LYS A 513 13.59 22.79 10.93
CA LYS A 513 12.17 22.73 11.30
C LYS A 513 11.79 23.92 12.19
N ASN A 514 10.61 24.50 11.98
CA ASN A 514 10.07 25.60 12.80
C ASN A 514 9.88 25.25 14.29
N THR A 515 9.93 23.96 14.65
CA THR A 515 9.84 23.46 16.03
C THR A 515 10.90 22.37 16.23
N GLY A 516 11.58 22.38 17.39
CA GLY A 516 12.57 21.36 17.75
C GLY A 516 13.96 21.90 18.09
N ILE A 517 14.91 20.97 18.23
CA ILE A 517 16.28 21.25 18.70
C ILE A 517 17.06 22.14 17.71
N GLU A 518 16.83 21.98 16.41
CA GLU A 518 17.47 22.78 15.36
C GLU A 518 17.05 24.25 15.42
N GLN A 519 15.76 24.53 15.65
CA GLN A 519 15.25 25.89 15.83
C GLN A 519 15.78 26.54 17.11
N MET A 520 15.88 25.76 18.18
CA MET A 520 16.46 26.23 19.45
C MET A 520 17.95 26.61 19.25
N TYR A 521 18.72 25.80 18.54
CA TYR A 521 20.10 26.12 18.20
C TYR A 521 20.22 27.32 17.25
N LEU A 522 19.28 27.49 16.32
CA LEU A 522 19.25 28.64 15.41
C LEU A 522 19.01 29.95 16.19
N GLN A 523 18.07 29.93 17.14
CA GLN A 523 17.79 31.08 18.03
C GLN A 523 18.98 31.43 18.95
N GLN A 524 19.80 30.44 19.29
CA GLN A 524 21.02 30.62 20.10
C GLN A 524 22.26 30.98 19.26
N GLY A 525 22.14 31.05 17.93
CA GLY A 525 23.28 31.23 17.02
C GLY A 525 24.27 30.04 17.00
N ASN A 526 23.85 28.87 17.47
CA ASN A 526 24.67 27.67 17.55
C ASN A 526 24.56 26.83 16.27
N TYR A 527 25.13 27.31 15.16
CA TYR A 527 25.07 26.62 13.87
C TYR A 527 25.75 25.25 13.89
N ALA A 528 26.84 25.08 14.66
CA ALA A 528 27.51 23.79 14.82
C ALA A 528 26.60 22.73 15.47
N GLY A 529 25.71 23.14 16.39
CA GLY A 529 24.69 22.28 16.98
C GLY A 529 23.67 21.77 15.95
N ILE A 530 23.33 22.59 14.95
CA ILE A 530 22.42 22.22 13.86
C ILE A 530 23.09 21.22 12.91
N VAL A 531 24.35 21.47 12.53
CA VAL A 531 25.10 20.53 11.68
C VAL A 531 25.27 19.17 12.36
N ARG A 532 25.49 19.14 13.68
CA ARG A 532 25.50 17.89 14.46
C ARG A 532 24.13 17.20 14.51
N ALA A 533 23.03 17.95 14.60
CA ALA A 533 21.69 17.37 14.49
C ALA A 533 21.45 16.70 13.13
N TRP A 534 22.19 17.11 12.09
CA TRP A 534 22.15 16.52 10.75
C TRP A 534 23.21 15.43 10.50
N GLU A 535 24.01 15.03 11.48
CA GLU A 535 25.12 14.08 11.32
C GLU A 535 24.71 12.79 10.59
N HIS A 536 23.62 12.16 11.02
CA HIS A 536 23.10 10.95 10.38
C HIS A 536 22.76 11.17 8.89
N ASN A 537 22.22 12.33 8.54
CA ASN A 537 21.83 12.66 7.17
C ASN A 537 23.03 13.04 6.29
N LEU A 538 24.08 13.61 6.90
CA LEU A 538 25.31 14.01 6.22
C LEU A 538 26.30 12.84 6.05
N LEU A 539 26.22 11.81 6.90
CA LEU A 539 26.99 10.57 6.75
C LEU A 539 26.34 9.56 5.79
N ASP A 540 25.10 9.79 5.35
CA ASP A 540 24.43 9.02 4.30
C ASP A 540 24.62 9.69 2.93
N GLU A 541 25.35 9.04 2.02
CA GLU A 541 25.67 9.56 0.68
C GLU A 541 24.43 9.91 -0.17
N LYS A 542 23.30 9.22 0.03
CA LYS A 542 22.07 9.50 -0.74
C LYS A 542 21.35 10.73 -0.19
N VAL A 543 21.29 10.86 1.13
CA VAL A 543 20.60 11.97 1.79
C VAL A 543 21.43 13.25 1.68
N ARG A 544 22.75 13.15 1.82
CA ARG A 544 23.71 14.25 1.73
C ARG A 544 23.62 15.06 0.44
N LYS A 545 23.31 14.43 -0.70
CA LYS A 545 23.15 15.09 -2.02
C LYS A 545 22.06 16.16 -2.06
N HIS A 546 21.14 16.14 -1.09
CA HIS A 546 20.04 17.09 -1.02
C HIS A 546 20.39 18.33 -0.19
N PHE A 547 21.59 18.42 0.38
CA PHE A 547 22.10 19.61 1.05
C PHE A 547 22.81 20.52 0.06
N ALA A 548 22.50 21.82 0.11
CA ALA A 548 23.17 22.83 -0.70
C ALA A 548 24.55 23.17 -0.10
N MET A 549 25.46 23.66 -0.95
CA MET A 549 26.83 24.07 -0.58
C MET A 549 27.74 22.96 -0.04
N VAL A 550 27.41 21.69 -0.23
CA VAL A 550 28.26 20.58 0.23
C VAL A 550 29.58 20.57 -0.54
N ASP A 551 29.54 20.54 -1.87
CA ASP A 551 30.76 20.42 -2.69
C ASP A 551 31.60 21.70 -2.64
N GLU A 552 30.95 22.87 -2.57
CA GLU A 552 31.60 24.17 -2.47
C GLU A 552 32.37 24.33 -1.15
N ILE A 553 31.80 23.91 -0.02
CA ILE A 553 32.49 23.97 1.28
C ILE A 553 33.60 22.92 1.37
N LEU A 554 33.43 21.75 0.77
CA LEU A 554 34.50 20.75 0.71
C LEU A 554 35.67 21.19 -0.18
N ALA A 555 35.46 22.12 -1.11
CA ALA A 555 36.50 22.66 -1.98
C ALA A 555 37.27 23.86 -1.38
N MET A 556 36.72 24.52 -0.35
CA MET A 556 37.39 25.61 0.41
C MET A 556 38.48 25.08 1.33
#